data_AF-A0AAI8QGX4-F1
#
_entry.id   AF-A0AAI8QGX4-F1
#
_cell.length_a   1.000
_cell.length_b   1.000
_cell.length_c   1.000
_cell.angle_alpha   90.00
_cell.angle_beta   90.00
_cell.angle_gamma   90.00
#
_symmetry.space_group_name_H-M   'P 1'
#
loop_
_entity.id
_entity.type
_entity.pdbx_description
1 polymer ?
#
loop_
_entity_poly.entity_id
_entity_poly.type
_entity_poly.pdbx_seq_one_letter_code
_entity_poly.pdbx_strand_id
1 'polypeptide(L)'
;MKCLVCGRWHWRVDFVICKACLDSIPLKLSTRKLTDSIYAYSFYAYSDVSLLMQSKYQLIGSRVLNLLAHKAAAYFFTHIDFADFTQRVGLVGLDDYPYGAYSHTGVIVRAFERESKGVFKGVYGVLKARNAIKYAGESLAFRQNNPKGFYLTRNISYPLVVLVDDIITTGTSFREAISVFSAFDVENESRVESKVT
;
A
#
# COMPACT_ATOMS: atom_id res chain seq x y z
N MET A 1 24.48 -4.36 14.24
CA MET A 1 23.22 -5.05 14.62
C MET A 1 23.26 -6.48 14.09
N LYS A 2 22.56 -7.45 14.72
CA LYS A 2 22.37 -8.78 14.13
C LYS A 2 21.27 -8.70 13.06
N CYS A 3 21.49 -9.31 11.90
CA CYS A 3 20.48 -9.44 10.86
C CYS A 3 19.32 -10.32 11.36
N LEU A 4 18.08 -9.87 11.18
CA LEU A 4 16.87 -10.62 11.57
C LEU A 4 16.70 -11.95 10.81
N VAL A 5 17.31 -12.09 9.63
CA VAL A 5 17.19 -13.28 8.78
C VAL A 5 18.30 -14.30 9.06
N CYS A 6 19.57 -13.88 9.06
CA CYS A 6 20.69 -14.83 9.19
C CYS A 6 21.45 -14.76 10.52
N GLY A 7 21.06 -13.86 11.45
CA GLY A 7 21.71 -13.70 12.76
C GLY A 7 23.13 -13.12 12.72
N ARG A 8 23.74 -12.95 11.54
CA ARG A 8 25.10 -12.41 11.39
C ARG A 8 25.15 -10.94 11.77
N TRP A 9 26.25 -10.55 12.40
CA TRP A 9 26.55 -9.15 12.69
C TRP A 9 26.88 -8.38 11.41
N HIS A 10 26.38 -7.16 11.33
CA HIS A 10 26.81 -6.19 10.33
C HIS A 10 26.87 -4.79 10.92
N TRP A 11 27.71 -3.96 10.29
CA TRP A 11 28.13 -2.64 10.77
C TRP A 11 27.06 -1.55 10.61
N ARG A 12 26.10 -1.76 9.69
CA ARG A 12 25.01 -0.82 9.42
C ARG A 12 23.93 -0.90 10.52
N VAL A 13 23.94 0.01 11.48
CA VAL A 13 23.00 0.02 12.62
C VAL A 13 21.54 0.33 12.23
N ASP A 14 21.33 1.03 11.11
CA ASP A 14 19.98 1.37 10.62
C ASP A 14 19.29 0.21 9.88
N PHE A 15 20.06 -0.80 9.50
CA PHE A 15 19.56 -1.94 8.76
C PHE A 15 19.24 -3.09 9.72
N VAL A 16 18.00 -3.56 9.70
CA VAL A 16 17.57 -4.72 10.50
C VAL A 16 17.76 -6.04 9.75
N ILE A 17 17.97 -5.95 8.44
CA ILE A 17 18.28 -7.07 7.54
C ILE A 17 19.55 -6.68 6.78
N CYS A 18 20.56 -7.56 6.76
CA CYS A 18 21.78 -7.31 6.02
C CYS A 18 21.52 -7.34 4.50
N LYS A 19 22.34 -6.61 3.73
CA LYS A 19 22.19 -6.50 2.26
C LYS A 19 22.05 -7.87 1.57
N ALA A 20 22.90 -8.83 1.92
CA ALA A 20 22.84 -10.17 1.33
C ALA A 20 21.48 -10.86 1.52
N CYS A 21 20.90 -10.78 2.74
CA CYS A 21 19.59 -11.35 3.01
C CYS A 21 18.45 -10.56 2.38
N LEU A 22 18.55 -9.23 2.31
CA LEU A 22 17.54 -8.41 1.64
C LEU A 22 17.55 -8.70 0.13
N ASP A 23 18.72 -8.78 -0.48
CA ASP A 23 18.89 -9.05 -1.91
C ASP A 23 18.41 -10.46 -2.27
N SER A 24 18.59 -11.45 -1.39
CA SER A 24 18.14 -12.84 -1.62
C SER A 24 16.63 -13.04 -1.56
N ILE A 25 15.85 -12.08 -1.03
CA ILE A 25 14.38 -12.18 -1.03
C ILE A 25 13.88 -12.06 -2.48
N PRO A 26 13.18 -13.07 -3.03
CA PRO A 26 12.61 -13.02 -4.36
C PRO A 26 11.71 -11.81 -4.53
N LEU A 27 11.91 -11.08 -5.63
CA LEU A 27 11.11 -9.91 -5.99
C LEU A 27 10.58 -10.14 -7.40
N LYS A 28 9.27 -10.21 -7.54
CA LYS A 28 8.61 -10.44 -8.83
C LYS A 28 7.38 -9.57 -8.92
N LEU A 29 7.34 -8.74 -9.96
CA LEU A 29 6.11 -8.03 -10.31
C LEU A 29 5.07 -9.03 -10.79
N SER A 30 3.96 -9.10 -10.06
CA SER A 30 2.78 -9.86 -10.41
C SER A 30 1.61 -8.91 -10.53
N THR A 31 0.75 -9.17 -11.52
CA THR A 31 -0.44 -8.36 -11.79
C THR A 31 -1.69 -9.18 -11.59
N ARG A 32 -2.72 -8.55 -11.05
CA ARG A 32 -4.04 -9.15 -10.90
C ARG A 32 -5.10 -8.16 -11.30
N LYS A 33 -5.93 -8.53 -12.27
CA LYS A 33 -7.11 -7.74 -12.66
C LYS A 33 -8.13 -7.73 -11.50
N LEU A 34 -8.49 -6.54 -11.02
CA LEU A 34 -9.51 -6.35 -9.99
C LEU A 34 -10.87 -6.05 -10.63
N THR A 35 -10.91 -5.11 -11.58
CA THR A 35 -12.07 -4.75 -12.40
C THR A 35 -11.61 -4.50 -13.84
N ASP A 36 -12.49 -4.07 -14.75
CA ASP A 36 -12.17 -4.01 -16.18
C ASP A 36 -10.91 -3.22 -16.54
N SER A 37 -10.70 -2.07 -15.90
CA SER A 37 -9.56 -1.19 -16.14
C SER A 37 -8.56 -1.13 -14.97
N ILE A 38 -8.82 -1.79 -13.84
CA ILE A 38 -8.02 -1.64 -12.62
C ILE A 38 -7.24 -2.93 -12.31
N TYR A 39 -5.93 -2.77 -12.17
CA TYR A 39 -4.99 -3.84 -11.85
C TYR A 39 -4.34 -3.60 -10.49
N ALA A 40 -4.20 -4.66 -9.71
CA ALA A 40 -3.33 -4.70 -8.54
C ALA A 40 -1.94 -5.19 -8.95
N TYR A 41 -0.91 -4.47 -8.53
CA TYR A 41 0.49 -4.86 -8.68
C TYR A 41 1.01 -5.37 -7.34
N SER A 42 1.71 -6.50 -7.33
CA SER A 42 2.27 -7.11 -6.13
C SER A 42 3.71 -7.55 -6.37
N PHE A 43 4.55 -7.43 -5.35
CA PHE A 43 6.02 -7.53 -5.49
C PHE A 43 6.64 -8.76 -4.81
N TYR A 44 5.99 -9.29 -3.78
CA TYR A 44 6.46 -10.42 -2.99
C TYR A 44 5.36 -11.47 -2.89
N ALA A 45 5.73 -12.75 -3.03
CA ALA A 45 4.84 -13.82 -2.58
C ALA A 45 4.81 -13.82 -1.05
N TYR A 46 3.63 -14.02 -0.45
CA TYR A 46 3.51 -14.00 1.01
C TYR A 46 4.39 -15.06 1.68
N SER A 47 4.57 -16.23 1.05
CA SER A 47 5.48 -17.29 1.52
C SER A 47 6.90 -16.78 1.78
N ASP A 48 7.42 -15.95 0.87
CA ASP A 48 8.82 -15.54 0.84
C ASP A 48 9.14 -14.48 1.90
N VAL A 49 8.12 -13.72 2.32
CA VAL A 49 8.27 -12.64 3.29
C VAL A 49 7.48 -12.86 4.57
N SER A 50 6.79 -13.99 4.73
CA SER A 50 5.86 -14.26 5.85
C SER A 50 6.51 -14.02 7.22
N LEU A 51 7.71 -14.56 7.45
CA LEU A 51 8.48 -14.36 8.69
C LEU A 51 8.74 -12.87 8.97
N LEU A 52 9.08 -12.10 7.95
CA LEU A 52 9.32 -10.66 8.06
C LEU A 52 8.01 -9.89 8.26
N MET A 53 6.96 -10.27 7.56
CA MET A 53 5.64 -9.62 7.64
C MET A 53 4.95 -9.86 8.99
N GLN A 54 5.26 -10.93 9.70
CA GLN A 54 4.80 -11.14 11.08
C GLN A 54 5.30 -10.07 12.05
N SER A 55 6.46 -9.46 11.76
CA SER A 55 7.00 -8.37 12.59
C SER A 55 6.19 -7.07 12.51
N LYS A 56 5.19 -6.97 11.62
CA LYS A 56 4.42 -5.73 11.40
C LYS A 56 3.69 -5.23 12.64
N TYR A 57 3.34 -6.14 13.57
CA TYR A 57 2.70 -5.77 14.84
C TYR A 57 3.68 -5.30 15.93
N GLN A 58 4.97 -5.17 15.60
CA GLN A 58 6.03 -4.73 16.50
C GLN A 58 6.73 -3.49 15.94
N LEU A 59 7.34 -2.67 16.80
CA LEU A 59 8.05 -1.46 16.39
C LEU A 59 9.14 -1.74 15.33
N ILE A 60 9.84 -2.87 15.45
CA ILE A 60 10.87 -3.30 14.48
C ILE A 60 10.31 -3.52 13.08
N GLY A 61 9.01 -3.86 12.97
CA GLY A 61 8.29 -4.01 11.72
C GLY A 61 8.30 -2.77 10.86
N SER A 62 8.34 -1.57 11.46
CA SER A 62 8.45 -0.32 10.70
C SER A 62 9.73 -0.28 9.84
N ARG A 63 10.84 -0.80 10.36
CA ARG A 63 12.13 -0.87 9.65
C ARG A 63 12.13 -1.99 8.62
N VAL A 64 11.57 -3.15 8.96
CA VAL A 64 11.43 -4.28 8.03
C VAL A 64 10.56 -3.89 6.82
N LEU A 65 9.38 -3.34 7.08
CA LEU A 65 8.45 -2.92 6.02
C LEU A 65 9.04 -1.81 5.16
N ASN A 66 9.75 -0.85 5.75
CA ASN A 66 10.44 0.20 4.99
C ASN A 66 11.49 -0.38 4.03
N LEU A 67 12.29 -1.38 4.46
CA LEU A 67 13.27 -2.03 3.60
C LEU A 67 12.61 -2.78 2.42
N LEU A 68 11.55 -3.55 2.70
CA LEU A 68 10.80 -4.26 1.68
C LEU A 68 10.11 -3.30 0.70
N ALA A 69 9.51 -2.23 1.22
CA ALA A 69 8.82 -1.22 0.41
C ALA A 69 9.80 -0.44 -0.48
N HIS A 70 10.96 -0.05 0.03
CA HIS A 70 12.00 0.59 -0.79
C HIS A 70 12.52 -0.32 -1.90
N LYS A 71 12.79 -1.60 -1.60
CA LYS A 71 13.19 -2.56 -2.63
C LYS A 71 12.11 -2.73 -3.72
N ALA A 72 10.85 -2.82 -3.31
CA ALA A 72 9.72 -2.91 -4.24
C ALA A 72 9.52 -1.64 -5.08
N ALA A 73 9.58 -0.46 -4.45
CA ALA A 73 9.44 0.83 -5.13
C ALA A 73 10.56 1.03 -6.15
N ALA A 74 11.82 0.78 -5.78
CA ALA A 74 12.96 0.89 -6.68
C ALA A 74 12.76 0.00 -7.91
N TYR A 75 12.36 -1.26 -7.71
CA TYR A 75 12.07 -2.17 -8.81
C TYR A 75 10.87 -1.72 -9.66
N PHE A 76 9.80 -1.21 -9.06
CA PHE A 76 8.63 -0.71 -9.78
C PHE A 76 9.02 0.41 -10.75
N PHE A 77 9.79 1.40 -10.27
CA PHE A 77 10.20 2.54 -11.07
C PHE A 77 11.33 2.25 -12.07
N THR A 78 11.91 1.04 -12.08
CA THR A 78 12.72 0.58 -13.23
C THR A 78 11.88 -0.02 -14.36
N HIS A 79 10.58 -0.29 -14.12
CA HIS A 79 9.69 -0.98 -15.07
C HIS A 79 8.52 -0.11 -15.55
N ILE A 80 8.51 1.18 -15.20
CA ILE A 80 7.50 2.13 -15.63
C ILE A 80 8.20 3.35 -16.22
N ASP A 81 7.64 3.87 -17.31
CA ASP A 81 8.06 5.15 -17.86
C ASP A 81 7.35 6.29 -17.11
N PHE A 82 8.13 7.22 -16.58
CA PHE A 82 7.56 8.40 -15.94
C PHE A 82 6.85 9.33 -16.94
N ALA A 83 7.15 9.21 -18.24
CA ALA A 83 6.46 9.94 -19.30
C ALA A 83 4.95 9.60 -19.38
N ASP A 84 4.54 8.44 -18.85
CA ASP A 84 3.13 8.05 -18.76
C ASP A 84 2.33 8.93 -17.77
N PHE A 85 3.00 9.69 -16.91
CA PHE A 85 2.37 10.55 -15.90
C PHE A 85 2.55 12.04 -16.23
N THR A 86 1.52 12.62 -16.86
CA THR A 86 1.47 14.07 -17.15
C THR A 86 1.06 14.91 -15.94
N GLN A 87 0.54 14.28 -14.89
CA GLN A 87 0.02 14.92 -13.67
C GLN A 87 0.50 14.16 -12.43
N ARG A 88 0.51 14.85 -11.27
CA ARG A 88 0.85 14.23 -10.00
C ARG A 88 -0.18 13.15 -9.63
N VAL A 89 0.32 12.02 -9.17
CA VAL A 89 -0.49 10.86 -8.76
C VAL A 89 -0.65 10.85 -7.24
N GLY A 90 -1.87 10.72 -6.75
CA GLY A 90 -2.15 10.58 -5.32
C GLY A 90 -1.92 9.13 -4.86
N LEU A 91 -1.05 8.91 -3.89
CA LEU A 91 -0.88 7.60 -3.24
C LEU A 91 -1.71 7.54 -1.97
N VAL A 92 -2.67 6.62 -1.91
CA VAL A 92 -3.57 6.46 -0.77
C VAL A 92 -3.39 5.07 -0.18
N GLY A 93 -2.99 5.01 1.09
CA GLY A 93 -2.97 3.78 1.86
C GLY A 93 -4.38 3.33 2.22
N LEU A 94 -4.68 2.04 2.04
CA LEU A 94 -5.88 1.44 2.59
C LEU A 94 -5.79 1.46 4.12
N ASP A 95 -6.87 1.92 4.74
CA ASP A 95 -7.02 1.91 6.19
C ASP A 95 -5.83 2.55 6.91
N ASP A 96 -5.38 3.70 6.40
CA ASP A 96 -4.15 4.37 6.85
C ASP A 96 -4.37 4.96 8.26
N TYR A 97 -4.06 4.12 9.24
CA TYR A 97 -4.13 4.40 10.66
C TYR A 97 -2.94 3.71 11.37
N PRO A 98 -2.35 4.34 12.40
CA PRO A 98 -1.32 3.69 13.20
C PRO A 98 -1.88 2.46 13.94
N TYR A 99 -1.56 1.26 13.47
CA TYR A 99 -1.88 0.02 14.17
C TYR A 99 -0.82 -0.22 15.26
N GLY A 100 -0.99 0.43 16.40
CA GLY A 100 -0.01 0.44 17.48
C GLY A 100 1.07 1.50 17.24
N ALA A 101 2.29 1.08 16.90
CA ALA A 101 3.45 1.97 16.87
C ALA A 101 3.61 2.78 15.57
N TYR A 102 3.02 2.34 14.45
CA TYR A 102 3.15 2.99 13.15
C TYR A 102 2.02 2.58 12.18
N SER A 103 1.85 3.35 11.10
CA SER A 103 0.95 2.97 9.99
C SER A 103 1.70 2.09 9.00
N HIS A 104 1.18 0.88 8.74
CA HIS A 104 1.80 -0.04 7.78
C HIS A 104 1.75 0.53 6.36
N THR A 105 0.56 0.95 5.90
CA THR A 105 0.39 1.49 4.56
C THR A 105 1.06 2.85 4.42
N GLY A 106 1.12 3.66 5.49
CA GLY A 106 1.89 4.91 5.51
C GLY A 106 3.38 4.72 5.25
N VAL A 107 4.01 3.67 5.80
CA VAL A 107 5.42 3.34 5.52
C VAL A 107 5.62 3.00 4.04
N ILE A 108 4.72 2.23 3.45
CA ILE A 108 4.79 1.84 2.03
C ILE A 108 4.59 3.06 1.13
N VAL A 109 3.55 3.87 1.39
CA VAL A 109 3.27 5.12 0.66
C VAL A 109 4.50 6.03 0.67
N ARG A 110 5.16 6.17 1.83
CA ARG A 110 6.36 7.00 1.97
C ARG A 110 7.54 6.50 1.12
N ALA A 111 7.73 5.19 1.04
CA ALA A 111 8.80 4.60 0.23
C ALA A 111 8.57 4.87 -1.28
N PHE A 112 7.35 4.64 -1.77
CA PHE A 112 6.98 4.93 -3.17
C PHE A 112 7.01 6.42 -3.49
N GLU A 113 6.53 7.28 -2.59
CA GLU A 113 6.62 8.75 -2.75
C GLU A 113 8.08 9.18 -2.98
N ARG A 114 9.01 8.69 -2.16
CA ARG A 114 10.44 9.02 -2.27
C ARG A 114 11.06 8.53 -3.56
N GLU A 115 10.75 7.31 -3.97
CA GLU A 115 11.34 6.71 -5.17
C GLU A 115 10.79 7.33 -6.47
N SER A 116 9.55 7.83 -6.44
CA SER A 116 8.88 8.44 -7.60
C SER A 116 9.47 9.78 -8.07
N LYS A 117 10.45 10.34 -7.35
CA LYS A 117 11.08 11.64 -7.64
C LYS A 117 10.09 12.80 -7.85
N GLY A 118 8.95 12.76 -7.14
CA GLY A 118 7.95 13.84 -7.14
C GLY A 118 6.75 13.62 -8.06
N VAL A 119 6.72 12.51 -8.82
CA VAL A 119 5.55 12.12 -9.63
C VAL A 119 4.40 11.65 -8.73
N PHE A 120 4.71 10.88 -7.69
CA PHE A 120 3.73 10.35 -6.76
C PHE A 120 3.76 11.15 -5.46
N LYS A 121 2.58 11.46 -4.90
CA LYS A 121 2.44 12.20 -3.65
C LYS A 121 1.60 11.43 -2.66
N GLY A 122 2.16 11.18 -1.47
CA GLY A 122 1.44 10.53 -0.38
C GLY A 122 0.27 11.36 0.13
N VAL A 123 -0.91 10.77 0.20
CA VAL A 123 -2.14 11.39 0.71
C VAL A 123 -2.62 10.61 1.94
N TYR A 124 -1.93 10.87 3.06
CA TYR A 124 -2.04 10.07 4.27
C TYR A 124 -3.38 10.24 5.01
N GLY A 125 -3.86 9.15 5.60
CA GLY A 125 -5.03 9.10 6.48
C GLY A 125 -6.37 9.46 5.83
N VAL A 126 -6.45 9.45 4.49
CA VAL A 126 -7.66 9.81 3.74
C VAL A 126 -8.68 8.69 3.71
N LEU A 127 -8.25 7.45 3.50
CA LEU A 127 -9.13 6.30 3.38
C LEU A 127 -9.07 5.47 4.67
N LYS A 128 -10.17 5.41 5.42
CA LYS A 128 -10.26 4.69 6.69
C LYS A 128 -11.40 3.68 6.69
N ALA A 129 -11.22 2.56 7.39
CA ALA A 129 -12.31 1.62 7.65
C ALA A 129 -13.22 2.17 8.76
N ARG A 130 -14.55 2.01 8.62
CA ARG A 130 -15.51 2.27 9.71
C ARG A 130 -15.52 1.13 10.70
N ASN A 131 -15.46 -0.10 10.20
CA ASN A 131 -15.55 -1.30 11.01
C ASN A 131 -14.13 -1.79 11.35
N ALA A 132 -13.81 -1.87 12.63
CA ALA A 132 -12.51 -2.35 13.13
C ALA A 132 -12.41 -3.89 13.06
N ILE A 133 -12.62 -4.46 11.88
CA ILE A 133 -12.67 -5.91 11.65
C ILE A 133 -11.28 -6.40 11.26
N LYS A 134 -10.74 -7.33 12.05
CA LYS A 134 -9.48 -8.00 11.75
C LYS A 134 -9.77 -9.19 10.84
N TYR A 135 -9.24 -9.16 9.62
CA TYR A 135 -9.38 -10.29 8.67
C TYR A 135 -8.32 -11.38 8.83
N ALA A 136 -7.34 -11.20 9.73
CA ALA A 136 -6.29 -12.19 9.96
C ALA A 136 -6.89 -13.48 10.53
N GLY A 137 -6.70 -14.60 9.85
CA GLY A 137 -7.29 -15.90 10.23
C GLY A 137 -8.73 -16.13 9.76
N GLU A 138 -9.39 -15.12 9.21
CA GLU A 138 -10.81 -15.19 8.84
C GLU A 138 -11.04 -15.77 7.43
N SER A 139 -12.16 -16.48 7.26
CA SER A 139 -12.59 -17.10 6.00
C SER A 139 -12.99 -16.07 4.92
N LEU A 140 -13.00 -16.49 3.64
CA LEU A 140 -13.48 -15.64 2.54
C LEU A 140 -14.94 -15.21 2.74
N ALA A 141 -15.81 -16.14 3.14
CA ALA A 141 -17.23 -15.87 3.40
C ALA A 141 -17.40 -14.83 4.52
N PHE A 142 -16.61 -14.95 5.60
CA PHE A 142 -16.60 -13.96 6.67
C PHE A 142 -16.25 -12.56 6.14
N ARG A 143 -15.18 -12.44 5.34
CA ARG A 143 -14.74 -11.15 4.78
C ARG A 143 -15.74 -10.53 3.81
N GLN A 144 -16.50 -11.35 3.09
CA GLN A 144 -17.56 -10.87 2.19
C GLN A 144 -18.77 -10.33 2.97
N ASN A 145 -19.12 -11.00 4.08
CA ASN A 145 -20.26 -10.63 4.91
C ASN A 145 -19.96 -9.52 5.92
N ASN A 146 -18.68 -9.17 6.11
CA ASN A 146 -18.24 -8.21 7.11
C ASN A 146 -17.33 -7.14 6.47
N PRO A 147 -17.87 -6.26 5.60
CA PRO A 147 -17.07 -5.26 4.88
C PRO A 147 -16.41 -4.26 5.83
N LYS A 148 -15.30 -3.64 5.39
CA LYS A 148 -14.57 -2.67 6.22
C LYS A 148 -15.35 -1.36 6.41
N GLY A 149 -16.29 -1.05 5.53
CA GLY A 149 -17.01 0.21 5.46
C GLY A 149 -16.08 1.37 5.16
N PHE A 150 -15.25 1.29 4.12
CA PHE A 150 -14.31 2.37 3.79
C PHE A 150 -15.00 3.71 3.55
N TYR A 151 -14.34 4.80 3.95
CA TYR A 151 -14.79 6.17 3.68
C TYR A 151 -13.61 7.14 3.54
N LEU A 152 -13.85 8.24 2.81
CA LEU A 152 -12.92 9.36 2.74
C LEU A 152 -13.12 10.27 3.94
N THR A 153 -12.06 10.55 4.69
CA THR A 153 -12.12 11.50 5.81
C THR A 153 -12.15 12.96 5.33
N ARG A 154 -11.72 13.19 4.09
CA ARG A 154 -11.66 14.50 3.43
C ARG A 154 -11.60 14.32 1.92
N ASN A 155 -12.01 15.36 1.20
CA ASN A 155 -11.89 15.43 -0.24
C ASN A 155 -10.41 15.49 -0.65
N ILE A 156 -10.08 14.88 -1.79
CA ILE A 156 -8.77 14.97 -2.40
C ILE A 156 -8.91 15.41 -3.85
N SER A 157 -7.91 16.12 -4.36
CA SER A 157 -7.91 16.64 -5.72
C SER A 157 -6.70 16.05 -6.46
N TYR A 158 -6.85 14.81 -6.92
CA TYR A 158 -5.87 14.14 -7.77
C TYR A 158 -6.59 13.50 -8.96
N PRO A 159 -6.10 13.73 -10.19
CA PRO A 159 -6.70 13.16 -11.40
C PRO A 159 -6.48 11.65 -11.50
N LEU A 160 -5.40 11.15 -10.88
CA LEU A 160 -5.11 9.72 -10.75
C LEU A 160 -4.76 9.40 -9.30
N VAL A 161 -5.40 8.35 -8.77
CA VAL A 161 -5.15 7.81 -7.43
C VAL A 161 -4.68 6.37 -7.53
N VAL A 162 -3.58 6.07 -6.84
CA VAL A 162 -3.06 4.70 -6.67
C VAL A 162 -3.29 4.28 -5.23
N LEU A 163 -3.94 3.13 -5.08
CA LEU A 163 -4.23 2.51 -3.79
C LEU A 163 -3.10 1.58 -3.36
N VAL A 164 -2.75 1.63 -2.08
CA VAL A 164 -1.63 0.88 -1.50
C VAL A 164 -2.09 0.07 -0.29
N ASP A 165 -1.72 -1.21 -0.22
CA ASP A 165 -1.99 -2.09 0.92
C ASP A 165 -0.75 -2.94 1.26
N ASP A 166 -0.66 -3.45 2.48
CA ASP A 166 0.47 -4.29 2.92
C ASP A 166 0.36 -5.73 2.42
N ILE A 167 -0.85 -6.27 2.30
CA ILE A 167 -1.12 -7.64 1.88
C ILE A 167 -2.41 -7.69 1.06
N ILE A 168 -2.31 -8.12 -0.20
CA ILE A 168 -3.47 -8.49 -0.99
C ILE A 168 -3.80 -9.97 -0.80
N THR A 169 -5.09 -10.28 -0.58
CA THR A 169 -5.59 -11.67 -0.51
C THR A 169 -6.64 -11.92 -1.58
N THR A 170 -7.91 -11.68 -1.28
CA THR A 170 -9.04 -11.88 -2.20
C THR A 170 -9.27 -10.66 -3.09
N GLY A 171 -8.71 -9.50 -2.70
CA GLY A 171 -8.92 -8.21 -3.35
C GLY A 171 -10.21 -7.50 -2.92
N THR A 172 -10.95 -8.03 -1.94
CA THR A 172 -12.20 -7.43 -1.46
C THR A 172 -12.00 -6.01 -0.92
N SER A 173 -10.96 -5.80 -0.10
CA SER A 173 -10.62 -4.47 0.44
C SER A 173 -10.34 -3.45 -0.67
N PHE A 174 -9.64 -3.86 -1.74
CA PHE A 174 -9.38 -2.98 -2.88
C PHE A 174 -10.65 -2.64 -3.65
N ARG A 175 -11.53 -3.63 -3.92
CA ARG A 175 -12.80 -3.38 -4.62
C ARG A 175 -13.68 -2.40 -3.86
N GLU A 176 -13.74 -2.57 -2.54
CA GLU A 176 -14.47 -1.65 -1.66
C GLU A 176 -13.87 -0.25 -1.71
N ALA A 177 -12.55 -0.11 -1.58
CA ALA A 177 -11.86 1.17 -1.68
C ALA A 177 -12.07 1.87 -3.04
N ILE A 178 -12.01 1.11 -4.14
CA ILE A 178 -12.28 1.61 -5.50
C ILE A 178 -13.69 2.19 -5.58
N SER A 179 -14.70 1.48 -5.03
CA SER A 179 -16.09 1.94 -5.07
C SER A 179 -16.29 3.29 -4.36
N VAL A 180 -15.53 3.55 -3.30
CA VAL A 180 -15.56 4.82 -2.57
C VAL A 180 -15.04 5.97 -3.44
N PHE A 181 -13.95 5.75 -4.20
CA PHE A 181 -13.42 6.76 -5.11
C PHE A 181 -14.31 6.98 -6.32
N SER A 182 -14.87 5.91 -6.91
CA SER A 182 -15.79 6.05 -8.04
C SER A 182 -17.06 6.81 -7.67
N ALA A 183 -17.63 6.58 -6.48
CA ALA A 183 -18.77 7.35 -6.00
C ALA A 183 -18.41 8.83 -5.77
N PHE A 184 -17.22 9.10 -5.25
CA PHE A 184 -16.72 10.45 -5.01
C PHE A 184 -16.53 11.24 -6.32
N ASP A 185 -16.03 10.61 -7.38
CA ASP A 185 -15.86 11.25 -8.68
C ASP A 185 -17.22 11.68 -9.27
N VAL A 186 -18.23 10.80 -9.20
CA VAL A 186 -19.61 11.11 -9.65
C VAL A 186 -20.24 12.26 -8.86
N GLU A 187 -20.03 12.31 -7.53
CA GLU A 187 -20.51 13.43 -6.70
C GLU A 187 -19.82 14.76 -7.05
N ASN A 188 -18.55 14.74 -7.45
CA ASN A 188 -17.86 15.96 -7.85
C ASN A 188 -18.30 16.45 -9.23
N GLU A 189 -18.49 15.56 -10.20
CA GLU A 189 -19.02 15.90 -11.53
C GLU A 189 -20.40 16.58 -11.43
N SER A 190 -21.33 15.97 -10.69
CA SER A 190 -22.68 16.52 -10.48
C SER A 190 -22.68 17.89 -9.75
N ARG A 191 -21.76 18.12 -8.81
CA ARG A 191 -21.60 19.43 -8.16
C ARG A 191 -21.04 20.50 -9.09
N VAL A 192 -20.16 20.14 -10.02
CA VAL A 192 -19.63 21.06 -11.02
C VAL A 192 -20.75 21.48 -11.98
N GLU A 193 -21.55 20.53 -12.46
CA GLU A 193 -22.69 20.81 -13.35
C GLU A 193 -23.72 21.74 -12.67
N SER A 194 -24.03 21.53 -11.39
CA SER A 194 -24.99 22.36 -10.64
C SER A 194 -24.55 23.80 -10.36
N LYS A 195 -23.28 24.15 -10.58
CA LYS A 195 -22.74 25.50 -10.41
C LYS A 195 -22.62 26.27 -11.72
N VAL A 196 -22.77 25.59 -12.84
CA VAL A 196 -22.67 26.15 -14.20
C VAL A 196 -24.07 26.42 -14.79
N THR A 197 -25.12 25.95 -14.13
CA THR A 197 -26.54 26.26 -14.39
C THR A 197 -27.04 27.35 -13.45
#